data_AF-A0A7C7QV96-F1
#
_entry.id   AF-A0A7C7QV96-F1
#
_cell.length_a   1.000
_cell.length_b   1.000
_cell.length_c   1.000
_cell.angle_alpha   90.00
_cell.angle_beta   90.00
_cell.angle_gamma   90.00
#
_symmetry.space_group_name_H-M   'P 1'
#
loop_
_entity.id
_entity.type
_entity.pdbx_description
1 polymer ?
#
loop_
_entity_poly.entity_id
_entity_poly.type
_entity_poly.pdbx_seq_one_letter_code
_entity_poly.pdbx_strand_id
1 'polypeptide(L)'
;DEVNNHNGDKYFVVTSKIRRYNKNEKNEVNVQKIVLACTASIKPIMPDIKIVVRGEDTAKSNKDNYPLLIAEQIAPPSGGYFCLAGTCVFWDNYSITLCENLNFSLNILRHVPPSKGTKLTIGP
;
A
#
# COMPACT_ATOMS: atom_id res chain seq x y z
N ASP A 1 -8.05 7.79 -11.98
CA ASP A 1 -8.68 8.79 -11.11
C ASP A 1 -8.56 10.13 -11.80
N GLU A 2 -9.68 10.75 -12.16
CA GLU A 2 -9.67 12.02 -12.91
C GLU A 2 -9.30 13.22 -12.00
N VAL A 3 -9.28 13.05 -10.67
CA VAL A 3 -9.03 14.12 -9.69
C VAL A 3 -7.67 13.95 -9.00
N ASN A 4 -7.41 12.77 -8.44
CA ASN A 4 -6.18 12.49 -7.70
C ASN A 4 -5.24 11.66 -8.58
N ASN A 5 -4.48 12.36 -9.42
CA ASN A 5 -3.53 11.76 -10.34
C ASN A 5 -2.21 12.53 -10.45
N HIS A 6 -1.23 11.90 -11.08
CA HIS A 6 0.05 12.53 -11.37
C HIS A 6 0.01 13.23 -12.74
N ASN A 7 0.28 14.53 -12.77
CA ASN A 7 0.40 15.35 -13.99
C ASN A 7 -0.79 15.30 -14.96
N GLY A 8 -2.01 15.06 -14.46
CA GLY A 8 -3.21 14.97 -15.31
C GLY A 8 -3.44 13.59 -15.92
N ASP A 9 -2.55 12.62 -15.72
CA ASP A 9 -2.74 11.27 -16.24
C ASP A 9 -3.56 10.42 -15.27
N LYS A 10 -4.83 10.22 -15.61
CA LYS A 10 -5.77 9.45 -14.81
C LYS A 10 -5.35 8.01 -14.50
N TYR A 11 -4.41 7.42 -15.23
CA TYR A 11 -3.91 6.07 -14.94
C TYR A 11 -2.82 6.07 -13.86
N PHE A 12 -2.22 7.22 -13.55
CA PHE A 12 -1.27 7.40 -12.47
C PHE A 12 -1.99 7.84 -11.20
N VAL A 13 -2.62 6.87 -10.53
CA VAL A 13 -3.45 7.13 -9.34
C VAL A 13 -2.56 7.57 -8.17
N VAL A 14 -2.85 8.75 -7.62
CA VAL A 14 -2.19 9.30 -6.43
C VAL A 14 -3.10 9.09 -5.23
N THR A 15 -2.54 8.64 -4.11
CA THR A 15 -3.34 8.46 -2.88
C THR A 15 -2.53 8.73 -1.62
N SER A 16 -3.20 9.35 -0.65
CA SER A 16 -2.78 9.55 0.74
C SER A 16 -3.41 8.55 1.70
N LYS A 17 -4.34 7.71 1.24
CA LYS A 17 -5.06 6.73 2.07
C LYS A 17 -4.21 5.48 2.33
N ILE A 18 -3.11 5.69 3.04
CA ILE A 18 -2.10 4.70 3.40
C ILE A 18 -2.32 4.30 4.87
N ARG A 19 -2.56 3.00 5.12
CA ARG A 19 -2.80 2.46 6.47
C ARG A 19 -1.58 1.80 7.09
N ARG A 20 -0.62 1.35 6.27
CA ARG A 20 0.60 0.66 6.70
C ARG A 20 1.78 1.13 5.86
N TYR A 21 2.99 0.96 6.39
CA TYR A 21 4.25 1.36 5.75
C TYR A 21 4.40 2.87 5.50
N ASN A 22 3.66 3.70 6.25
CA ASN A 22 3.79 5.15 6.17
C ASN A 22 4.83 5.76 7.12
N LYS A 23 5.43 4.93 7.98
CA LYS A 23 6.40 5.33 8.98
C LYS A 23 7.73 4.59 8.81
N ASN A 24 8.81 5.27 9.16
CA ASN A 24 10.15 4.71 9.16
C ASN A 24 10.45 3.90 10.45
N GLU A 25 11.67 3.39 10.59
CA GLU A 25 12.15 2.63 11.75
C GLU A 25 12.11 3.42 13.08
N LYS A 26 12.15 4.76 13.00
CA LYS A 26 12.02 5.65 14.15
C LYS A 26 10.56 6.00 14.48
N ASN A 27 9.59 5.35 13.83
CA ASN A 27 8.15 5.60 13.97
C ASN A 27 7.73 7.02 13.52
N GLU A 28 8.53 7.67 12.66
CA GLU A 28 8.24 8.98 12.08
C GLU A 28 7.52 8.78 10.74
N VAL A 29 6.48 9.58 10.47
CA VAL A 29 5.76 9.54 9.20
C VAL A 29 6.65 10.10 8.09
N ASN A 30 7.02 9.25 7.13
CA ASN A 30 7.89 9.61 5.99
C ASN A 30 7.26 9.32 4.61
N VAL A 31 6.03 8.82 4.60
CA VAL A 31 5.23 8.63 3.38
C VAL A 31 3.85 9.22 3.65
N GLN A 32 3.50 10.27 2.93
CA GLN A 32 2.17 10.88 3.01
C GLN A 32 1.35 10.55 1.78
N LYS A 33 2.00 10.40 0.62
CA LYS A 33 1.37 10.01 -0.63
C LYS A 33 2.22 9.00 -1.40
N ILE A 34 1.55 8.20 -2.23
CA ILE A 34 2.20 7.33 -3.22
C ILE A 34 1.50 7.44 -4.56
N VAL A 35 2.20 7.04 -5.62
CA VAL A 35 1.67 6.93 -6.99
C VAL A 35 1.65 5.47 -7.41
N LEU A 36 0.50 5.02 -7.91
CA LEU A 36 0.30 3.66 -8.42
C LEU A 36 -0.13 3.76 -9.89
N ALA A 37 0.86 3.66 -10.78
CA ALA A 37 0.65 3.71 -12.23
C ALA A 37 -0.08 2.45 -12.74
N CYS A 38 -1.06 2.65 -13.61
CA CYS A 38 -1.84 1.60 -14.26
C CYS A 38 -2.39 0.54 -13.29
N THR A 39 -2.80 0.97 -12.10
CA THR A 39 -3.19 0.06 -11.02
C THR A 39 -4.59 -0.51 -11.20
N ALA A 40 -4.72 -1.82 -10.96
CA ALA A 40 -6.00 -2.51 -10.85
C ALA A 40 -6.46 -2.53 -9.38
N SER A 41 -7.76 -2.33 -9.15
CA SER A 41 -8.34 -2.57 -7.82
C SER A 41 -8.36 -4.07 -7.51
N ILE A 42 -7.95 -4.47 -6.31
CA ILE A 42 -8.01 -5.85 -5.83
C ILE A 42 -9.18 -6.05 -4.86
N LYS A 43 -9.70 -7.28 -4.77
CA LYS A 43 -10.79 -7.64 -3.84
C LYS A 43 -10.33 -8.78 -2.93
N PRO A 44 -10.25 -8.57 -1.61
CA PRO A 44 -9.92 -9.63 -0.68
C PRO A 44 -11.10 -10.60 -0.58
N ILE A 45 -10.79 -11.91 -0.60
CA ILE A 45 -11.77 -12.99 -0.40
C ILE A 45 -11.66 -13.64 0.99
N MET A 46 -10.53 -13.47 1.67
CA MET A 46 -10.30 -13.96 3.02
C MET A 46 -10.47 -12.82 4.05
N PRO A 47 -10.99 -13.11 5.25
CA PRO A 47 -11.30 -12.08 6.26
C PRO A 47 -10.06 -11.52 6.98
N ASP A 48 -8.92 -12.20 6.93
CA ASP A 48 -7.69 -11.84 7.64
C ASP A 48 -6.78 -10.87 6.87
N ILE A 49 -7.15 -10.53 5.64
CA ILE A 49 -6.42 -9.59 4.78
C ILE A 49 -6.40 -8.19 5.40
N LYS A 50 -5.21 -7.58 5.45
CA LYS A 50 -5.04 -6.19 5.91
C LYS A 50 -4.98 -5.26 4.71
N ILE A 51 -5.74 -4.17 4.80
CA ILE A 51 -5.71 -3.08 3.84
C ILE A 51 -4.43 -2.27 4.07
N VAL A 52 -3.58 -2.16 3.05
CA VAL A 52 -2.35 -1.37 3.09
C VAL A 52 -2.58 0.00 2.47
N VAL A 53 -3.07 0.02 1.22
CA VAL A 53 -3.38 1.27 0.50
C VAL A 53 -4.69 1.13 -0.25
N ARG A 54 -5.51 2.18 -0.19
CA ARG A 54 -6.69 2.35 -1.03
C ARG A 54 -6.57 3.61 -1.89
N GLY A 55 -7.35 3.71 -2.96
CA GLY A 55 -7.52 4.93 -3.71
C GLY A 55 -8.22 6.02 -2.88
N GLU A 56 -8.09 7.25 -3.33
CA GLU A 56 -8.87 8.37 -2.79
C GLU A 56 -10.38 8.15 -3.02
N ASP A 57 -11.22 8.93 -2.36
CA ASP A 57 -12.67 8.79 -2.46
C ASP A 57 -13.19 9.16 -3.87
N THR A 58 -12.34 9.79 -4.70
CA THR A 58 -12.55 10.08 -6.13
C THR A 58 -12.20 8.91 -7.04
N ALA A 59 -11.46 7.92 -6.54
CA ALA A 59 -10.99 6.79 -7.34
C ALA A 59 -12.16 5.87 -7.68
N LYS A 60 -12.27 5.50 -8.95
CA LYS A 60 -13.32 4.61 -9.47
C LYS A 60 -12.70 3.31 -9.97
N SER A 61 -13.33 2.19 -9.59
CA SER A 61 -13.09 0.88 -10.19
C SER A 61 -14.11 0.66 -11.30
N ASN A 62 -13.70 0.03 -12.40
CA ASN A 62 -14.62 -0.38 -13.48
C ASN A 62 -15.57 -1.53 -13.08
N LYS A 63 -15.40 -2.09 -11.87
CA LYS A 63 -16.27 -3.12 -11.29
C LYS A 63 -17.03 -2.64 -10.04
N ASP A 64 -17.12 -1.31 -9.84
CA ASP A 64 -17.75 -0.67 -8.67
C ASP A 64 -17.25 -1.19 -7.31
N ASN A 65 -16.06 -1.78 -7.29
CA ASN A 65 -15.45 -2.28 -6.07
C ASN A 65 -14.80 -1.13 -5.31
N TYR A 66 -14.74 -1.29 -3.99
CA TYR A 66 -13.89 -0.50 -3.12
C TYR A 66 -12.46 -0.46 -3.70
N PRO A 67 -11.86 0.72 -3.96
CA PRO A 67 -10.60 0.84 -4.69
C PRO A 67 -9.42 0.46 -3.78
N LEU A 68 -9.36 -0.78 -3.34
CA LEU A 68 -8.20 -1.33 -2.64
C LEU A 68 -7.08 -1.55 -3.65
N LEU A 69 -5.91 -0.98 -3.40
CA LEU A 69 -4.80 -0.97 -4.35
C LEU A 69 -3.63 -1.82 -3.86
N ILE A 70 -3.42 -1.89 -2.54
CA ILE A 70 -2.42 -2.75 -1.92
C ILE A 70 -3.04 -3.42 -0.69
N ALA A 71 -2.81 -4.72 -0.57
CA ALA A 71 -3.24 -5.52 0.57
C ALA A 71 -2.13 -6.48 0.99
N GLU A 72 -2.16 -6.91 2.24
CA GLU A 72 -1.21 -7.89 2.75
C GLU A 72 -1.91 -8.97 3.57
N GLN A 73 -1.24 -10.10 3.71
CA GLN A 73 -1.59 -11.19 4.59
C GLN A 73 -0.34 -11.66 5.34
N ILE A 74 -0.48 -11.85 6.64
CA ILE A 74 0.53 -12.52 7.46
C ILE A 74 -0.07 -13.87 7.82
N ALA A 75 0.57 -14.95 7.36
CA ALA A 75 0.17 -16.32 7.66
C ALA A 75 0.51 -16.63 9.13
N PRO A 76 -0.49 -16.71 10.04
CA PRO A 76 -0.23 -16.84 11.48
C PRO A 76 0.56 -18.11 11.89
N PRO A 77 0.39 -19.28 11.24
CA PRO A 77 1.11 -20.49 11.65
C PRO A 77 2.62 -20.46 11.32
N SER A 78 2.98 -19.85 10.18
CA SER A 78 4.31 -19.90 9.58
C SER A 78 5.10 -18.59 9.71
N GLY A 79 4.44 -17.47 10.00
CA GLY A 79 5.05 -16.15 9.94
C GLY A 79 5.31 -15.65 8.51
N GLY A 80 4.81 -16.38 7.49
CA GLY A 80 4.93 -15.96 6.11
C GLY A 80 4.20 -14.64 5.86
N TYR A 81 4.81 -13.76 5.08
CA TYR A 81 4.26 -12.46 4.73
C TYR A 81 4.03 -12.40 3.22
N PHE A 82 2.83 -11.99 2.82
CA PHE A 82 2.45 -11.78 1.43
C PHE A 82 1.87 -10.39 1.27
N CYS A 83 2.39 -9.62 0.31
CA CYS A 83 1.89 -8.31 -0.05
C CYS A 83 1.59 -8.28 -1.55
N LEU A 84 0.38 -7.85 -1.89
CA LEU A 84 -0.10 -7.74 -3.25
C LEU A 84 -0.41 -6.28 -3.56
N ALA A 85 0.23 -5.74 -4.59
CA ALA A 85 -0.11 -4.47 -5.20
C ALA A 85 -0.79 -4.70 -6.55
N GLY A 86 -1.79 -3.90 -6.87
CA GLY A 86 -2.55 -3.96 -8.13
C GLY A 86 -1.79 -3.51 -9.37
N THR A 87 -0.48 -3.26 -9.28
CA THR A 87 0.36 -2.80 -10.37
C THR A 87 1.75 -3.45 -10.30
N CYS A 88 2.33 -3.73 -11.46
CA CYS A 88 3.69 -4.23 -11.58
C CYS A 88 4.74 -3.12 -11.73
N VAL A 89 4.32 -1.91 -12.13
CA VAL A 89 5.23 -0.81 -12.45
C VAL A 89 5.55 0.08 -11.25
N PHE A 90 4.99 -0.22 -10.07
CA PHE A 90 5.24 0.57 -8.86
C PHE A 90 6.74 0.70 -8.50
N TRP A 91 7.52 -0.35 -8.77
CA TRP A 91 8.97 -0.40 -8.52
C TRP A 91 9.82 -0.19 -9.77
N ASP A 92 9.24 0.24 -10.88
CA ASP A 92 10.04 0.58 -12.04
C ASP A 92 10.87 1.87 -11.79
N ASN A 93 11.89 2.09 -12.62
CA ASN A 93 12.83 3.20 -12.43
C ASN A 93 12.17 4.58 -12.52
N TYR A 94 11.02 4.69 -13.19
CA TYR A 94 10.30 5.95 -13.31
C TYR A 94 9.45 6.20 -12.06
N SER A 95 8.56 5.26 -11.74
CA SER A 95 7.58 5.30 -10.68
C SER A 95 8.22 5.32 -9.30
N ILE A 96 9.38 4.68 -9.10
CA ILE A 96 10.06 4.67 -7.80
C ILE A 96 10.45 6.07 -7.33
N THR A 97 10.68 6.99 -8.28
CA THR A 97 11.07 8.39 -8.02
C THR A 97 9.88 9.33 -7.80
N LEU A 98 8.66 8.87 -8.04
CA LEU A 98 7.45 9.66 -7.89
C LEU A 98 6.95 9.66 -6.45
N CYS A 99 6.51 10.82 -5.97
CA CYS A 99 6.04 11.02 -4.59
C CYS A 99 7.02 10.37 -3.58
N GLU A 100 6.50 9.64 -2.61
CA GLU A 100 7.29 8.94 -1.60
C GLU A 100 7.35 7.41 -1.86
N ASN A 101 7.24 6.99 -3.13
CA ASN A 101 7.25 5.57 -3.53
C ASN A 101 8.51 4.84 -3.06
N LEU A 102 9.68 5.46 -3.16
CA LEU A 102 10.93 4.89 -2.63
C LEU A 102 10.85 4.64 -1.12
N ASN A 103 10.43 5.63 -0.35
CA ASN A 103 10.30 5.51 1.11
C ASN A 103 9.29 4.42 1.49
N PHE A 104 8.15 4.37 0.80
CA PHE A 104 7.14 3.33 0.99
C PHE A 104 7.70 1.94 0.69
N SER A 105 8.48 1.80 -0.38
CA SER A 105 9.14 0.54 -0.76
C SER A 105 10.14 0.08 0.28
N LEU A 106 10.97 0.99 0.79
CA LEU A 106 11.91 0.68 1.87
C LEU A 106 11.18 0.26 3.15
N ASN A 107 10.07 0.93 3.49
CA ASN A 107 9.25 0.57 4.64
C ASN A 107 8.60 -0.82 4.49
N ILE A 108 8.19 -1.22 3.28
CA ILE A 108 7.73 -2.58 2.99
C ILE A 108 8.86 -3.60 3.17
N LEU A 109 10.04 -3.34 2.61
CA LEU A 109 11.17 -4.27 2.67
C LEU A 109 11.72 -4.47 4.09
N ARG A 110 11.57 -3.44 4.94
CA ARG A 110 11.89 -3.49 6.37
C ARG A 110 10.83 -4.21 7.20
N HIS A 111 9.74 -4.67 6.61
CA HIS A 111 8.69 -5.34 7.35
C HIS A 111 9.22 -6.59 8.04
N VAL A 112 9.14 -6.61 9.37
CA VAL A 112 9.39 -7.80 10.16
C VAL A 112 8.01 -8.39 10.50
N PRO A 113 7.67 -9.60 10.00
CA PRO A 113 6.44 -10.26 10.43
C PRO A 113 6.51 -10.52 11.94
N PRO A 114 5.39 -10.43 12.67
CA PRO A 114 5.36 -10.78 14.09
C PRO A 114 5.88 -12.22 14.26
N SER A 115 7.00 -12.40 14.95
CA SER A 115 7.48 -13.73 15.29
C SER A 115 6.59 -14.31 16.40
N LYS A 116 6.42 -15.64 16.44
CA LYS A 116 5.73 -16.29 17.56
C LYS A 116 6.43 -15.88 18.87
N GLY A 117 5.79 -15.01 19.65
CA GLY A 117 6.29 -14.55 20.95
C GLY A 117 6.45 -13.04 21.11
N THR A 118 6.42 -12.23 20.04
CA THR A 118 6.46 -10.76 20.20
C THR A 118 5.08 -10.25 20.62
N LYS A 119 4.91 -9.95 21.90
CA LYS A 119 3.78 -9.12 22.35
C LYS A 119 3.88 -7.77 21.65
N LEU A 120 2.90 -7.46 20.79
CA LEU A 120 2.66 -6.09 20.35
C LEU A 120 2.33 -5.27 21.59
N THR A 121 3.31 -4.51 22.09
CA THR A 121 3.03 -3.39 22.99
C THR A 121 2.31 -2.35 22.16
N ILE A 122 0.98 -2.43 22.20
CA ILE A 122 0.13 -1.29 21.86
C ILE A 122 0.46 -0.25 22.92
N GLY A 123 1.22 0.77 22.54
CA GLY A 123 1.39 1.96 23.39
C GLY A 123 0.04 2.60 23.66
N PRO A 124 -0.08 3.38 24.75
CA PRO A 124 -1.33 3.99 25.19
C PRO A 124 -1.98 4.89 24.13
#